data_AF-Q9HNC0-F1
#
_entry.id   AF-Q9HNC0-F1
#
_cell.length_a   1.000
_cell.length_b   1.000
_cell.length_c   1.000
_cell.angle_alpha   90.00
_cell.angle_beta   90.00
_cell.angle_gamma   90.00
#
_symmetry.space_group_name_H-M   'P 1'
#
loop_
_entity.id
_entity.type
_entity.pdbx_description
1 polymer ?
#
loop_
_entity_poly.entity_id
_entity_poly.type
_entity_poly.pdbx_seq_one_letter_code
_entity_poly.pdbx_strand_id
1 'polypeptide(L)' 'MVDVMTDDYMVYAYPGDLYSFLDDAIRTLEAVEELADVDGRPEEADRASRKKRELSR' A
#
# COMPACT_ATOMS: atom_id res chain seq x y z
N MET A 1 -11.07 8.81 13.51
CA MET A 1 -11.39 7.62 12.67
C MET A 1 -10.69 6.39 13.24
N VAL A 2 -10.86 6.11 14.54
CA VAL A 2 -10.37 4.88 15.22
C VAL A 2 -11.54 4.17 15.93
N ASP A 3 -12.71 4.80 15.96
CA ASP A 3 -13.87 4.36 16.74
C ASP A 3 -14.79 3.38 16.00
N VAL A 4 -14.64 3.23 14.67
CA VAL A 4 -15.63 2.49 13.84
C VAL A 4 -15.18 1.06 13.49
N MET A 5 -13.97 0.65 13.88
CA MET A 5 -13.41 -0.68 13.57
C MET A 5 -13.50 -1.67 14.74
N THR A 6 -14.01 -1.25 15.90
CA THR A 6 -13.93 -2.05 17.14
C THR A 6 -15.15 -2.94 17.38
N ASP A 7 -16.33 -2.61 16.83
CA ASP A 7 -17.57 -3.33 17.19
C ASP A 7 -17.87 -4.58 16.33
N ASP A 8 -17.45 -4.64 15.06
CA ASP A 8 -17.80 -5.77 14.16
C ASP A 8 -16.64 -6.72 13.83
N TYR A 9 -15.40 -6.30 14.03
CA TYR A 9 -14.22 -7.14 13.84
C TYR A 9 -13.34 -6.91 15.07
N MET A 10 -13.13 -7.95 15.88
CA MET A 10 -12.25 -7.95 17.06
C MET A 10 -10.77 -7.77 16.66
N VAL A 11 -10.44 -6.69 15.96
CA VAL A 11 -9.11 -6.29 15.53
C VAL A 11 -8.79 -5.03 16.31
N TYR A 12 -8.13 -5.21 17.46
CA TYR A 12 -7.37 -4.14 18.09
C TYR A 12 -6.17 -3.85 17.20
N ALA A 13 -6.38 -3.14 16.09
CA ALA A 13 -5.27 -2.62 15.30
C ALA A 13 -4.58 -1.58 16.17
N TYR A 14 -3.36 -1.89 16.62
CA TYR A 14 -2.54 -0.83 17.17
C TYR A 14 -2.24 0.14 16.02
N PRO A 15 -2.18 1.46 16.27
CA PRO A 15 -1.83 2.42 15.23
C PRO A 15 -0.55 2.06 14.47
N GLY A 16 0.39 1.37 15.13
CA GLY A 16 1.60 0.81 14.51
C GLY A 16 1.32 -0.26 13.45
N ASP A 17 0.35 -1.14 13.65
CA ASP A 17 -0.01 -2.21 12.69
C ASP A 17 -0.54 -1.61 11.38
N LEU A 18 -1.28 -0.50 11.48
CA LEU A 18 -1.77 0.22 10.29
C LEU A 18 -0.63 0.90 9.54
N TYR A 19 0.32 1.53 10.24
CA TYR A 19 1.50 2.12 9.61
C TYR A 19 2.38 1.06 8.93
N SER A 20 2.63 -0.07 9.61
CA SER A 20 3.39 -1.19 9.03
C SER A 20 2.69 -1.76 7.80
N PHE A 21 1.36 -1.92 7.83
CA PHE A 21 0.60 -2.36 6.67
C PHE A 21 0.73 -1.41 5.47
N LEU A 22 0.62 -0.10 5.71
CA LEU A 22 0.76 0.91 4.65
C LEU A 22 2.19 0.95 4.07
N ASP A 23 3.20 0.82 4.93
CA ASP A 23 4.61 0.74 4.51
C ASP A 23 4.86 -0.52 3.66
N ASP A 24 4.35 -1.67 4.07
CA ASP A 24 4.45 -2.91 3.31
C ASP A 24 3.70 -2.84 1.96
N ALA A 25 2.56 -2.13 1.91
CA ALA A 25 1.84 -1.88 0.67
C ALA A 25 2.65 -1.01 -0.30
N ILE A 26 3.35 0.01 0.21
CA ILE A 26 4.25 0.86 -0.59
C ILE A 26 5.40 0.03 -1.16
N ARG A 27 6.09 -0.76 -0.33
CA ARG A 27 7.18 -1.64 -0.78
C ARG A 27 6.73 -2.65 -1.83
N THR A 28 5.52 -3.17 -1.69
CA THR A 28 4.93 -4.08 -2.67
C THR A 28 4.72 -3.37 -4.02
N LEU A 29 4.24 -2.13 -4.01
CA LEU A 29 4.07 -1.35 -5.23
C LEU A 29 5.41 -0.98 -5.90
N GLU A 30 6.46 -0.75 -5.12
CA GLU A 30 7.82 -0.55 -5.64
C GLU A 30 8.35 -1.79 -6.35
N ALA A 31 8.21 -2.96 -5.74
CA ALA A 31 8.60 -4.21 -6.38
C ALA A 31 7.83 -4.46 -7.70
N VAL A 32 6.54 -4.12 -7.74
CA VAL A 32 5.73 -4.22 -8.98
C VAL A 32 6.20 -3.24 -10.05
N GLU A 33 6.54 -2.01 -9.66
CA GLU A 33 7.08 -0.97 -10.57
C GLU A 33 8.40 -1.45 -11.20
N GLU A 34 9.34 -1.92 -10.39
CA GLU A 34 10.64 -2.44 -10.87
C GLU A 34 10.47 -3.66 -11.79
N LEU A 35 9.58 -4.60 -11.44
CA LEU A 35 9.30 -5.76 -12.28
C LEU A 35 8.66 -5.36 -13.62
N ALA A 36 7.73 -4.40 -13.59
CA ALA A 36 7.08 -3.90 -14.81
C ALA A 36 8.08 -3.20 -15.74
N ASP A 37 9.03 -2.44 -15.19
CA ASP A 37 10.10 -1.81 -15.98
C ASP A 37 11.01 -2.86 -16.65
N VAL A 38 11.42 -3.90 -15.92
CA VAL A 38 12.21 -5.01 -16.46
C VAL A 38 11.44 -5.79 -17.53
N ASP A 39 10.14 -6.01 -17.33
CA ASP A 39 9.26 -6.72 -18.28
C ASP A 39 8.85 -5.86 -19.50
N GLY A 40 9.28 -4.59 -19.57
CA GLY A 40 8.92 -3.68 -20.66
C GLY A 40 7.44 -3.30 -20.67
N ARG A 41 6.82 -3.17 -19.50
CA ARG A 41 5.40 -2.84 -19.28
C ARG A 41 5.25 -1.44 -18.63
N PRO A 42 5.55 -0.34 -19.36
CA PRO A 42 5.61 1.00 -18.78
C PRO A 42 4.26 1.48 -18.21
N GLU A 43 3.13 1.08 -18.82
CA GLU A 43 1.79 1.45 -18.31
C GLU A 43 1.51 0.87 -16.92
N GLU A 44 2.04 -0.33 -16.65
CA GLU A 44 1.90 -1.02 -15.37
C GLU A 44 2.79 -0.38 -14.30
N ALA A 45 4.03 -0.02 -14.66
CA ALA A 45 4.94 0.74 -13.81
C ALA A 45 4.32 2.10 -13.44
N ASP A 46 3.80 2.84 -14.41
CA ASP A 46 3.12 4.12 -14.19
C ASP A 46 1.89 3.99 -13.27
N ARG A 47 1.16 2.88 -13.38
CA ARG A 47 -0.01 2.63 -12.54
C ARG A 47 0.40 2.30 -11.10
N ALA A 48 1.47 1.52 -10.90
CA ALA A 48 2.03 1.25 -9.58
C ALA A 48 2.58 2.53 -8.93
N SER A 49 3.33 3.33 -9.70
CA SER A 49 3.90 4.61 -9.28
C SER A 49 2.82 5.62 -8.84
N ARG A 50 1.71 5.70 -9.57
CA ARG A 50 0.56 6.54 -9.19
C ARG A 50 -0.06 6.11 -7.86
N LYS A 51 -0.35 4.82 -7.70
CA LYS A 51 -0.92 4.27 -6.46
C LYS A 51 0.01 4.50 -5.26
N LYS A 52 1.33 4.34 -5.45
CA LYS A 52 2.33 4.62 -4.42
C LYS A 52 2.23 6.06 -3.92
N ARG A 53 2.12 7.03 -4.85
CA ARG A 53 1.96 8.46 -4.54
C ARG A 53 0.63 8.81 -3.86
N GLU A 54 -0.43 8.07 -4.16
CA GLU A 54 -1.74 8.25 -3.50
C GLU A 54 -1.70 7.76 -2.06
N LEU A 55 -0.94 6.70 -1.76
CA LEU A 55 -0.79 6.15 -0.42
C LEU A 55 0.21 6.92 0.47
N SER A 56 1.18 7.61 -0.13
CA SER A 56 2.19 8.39 0.61
C SER A 56 1.84 9.85 0.83
N ARG A 57 0.63 10.28 0.44
CA ARG A 57 0.13 11.66 0.55
C ARG A 57 -0.76 11.84 1.78
#